data_AF-A0A3B3T890-F1
#
_entry.id   AF-A0A3B3T890-F1
#
_cell.length_a   1.000
_cell.length_b   1.000
_cell.length_c   1.000
_cell.angle_alpha   90.00
_cell.angle_beta   90.00
_cell.angle_gamma   90.00
#
_symmetry.space_group_name_H-M   'P 1'
#
loop_
_entity.id
_entity.type
_entity.pdbx_description
1 polymer ?
#
loop_
_entity_poly.entity_id
_entity_poly.type
_entity_poly.pdbx_seq_one_letter_code
_entity_poly.pdbx_strand_id
1 'polypeptide(L)'
;MDLRSELLKSIWYAFTALDVEKSGKVSKSQLKVLSHNLCTVLSIPHDPVALEEHFREDDDGPVSSQGYMPYLNKYILDKVQDGAFVKENFDELCWTLTAKKNYRPEKNKKIILQQKDAFRLWCLFNFLSEDKYPLVMVPDEVEYLLKKICMAMSVELNCVELEDFLSQDSVLQNGFTVWAFLDMMNSGKLTKGITKDSVSMAIEEVYREIVDDVLKEGYLWKRGQLRRNWAERWFTLRPHTLAYFSSEDRRERKGNIVLDGNCCVEVLPDKDGKRCMFCLKTLSKTYEMSASDTKQRQEWTAAIQTAIRLHVEGKSSLHRDLKLKRREQREQREKRRRAKEEELQRLRALQEEKERKLAELELLKEAQRQAQALLEQDEQRRRQQHEQMQQTLEVQLREAEEARASMQAEMALKEAEAERQRKRIRELEEMQQRLEEALQVEIKARQDEEAFRYAQARLLTEEEDKMKSLMALQEEQEEYILKTQREKQELKQEMEMKSRALEEAHRQLEEVRANRHKVDQDVVAAQRKLRQASTNVKHWNVQMNRLMHPIGPGGISHFFKAFLAHVIHAGSVWCCAGCPWLLTCWSYKSRQTETPTGS
;
A
#
# COMPACT_ATOMS: atom_id res chain seq x y z
N MET A 1 -69.97 -6.24 30.80
CA MET A 1 -69.34 -7.45 31.37
C MET A 1 -70.35 -8.57 31.30
N ASP A 2 -69.93 -9.82 31.15
CA ASP A 2 -70.85 -10.96 31.16
C ASP A 2 -71.30 -11.22 32.62
N LEU A 3 -72.59 -11.50 32.84
CA LEU A 3 -73.14 -11.87 34.14
C LEU A 3 -72.36 -13.05 34.76
N ARG A 4 -71.92 -14.01 33.93
CA ARG A 4 -71.02 -15.11 34.35
C ARG A 4 -69.77 -14.59 35.07
N SER A 5 -69.12 -13.56 34.51
CA SER A 5 -67.85 -13.03 35.00
C SER A 5 -67.97 -12.28 36.33
N GLU A 6 -69.15 -11.76 36.65
CA GLU A 6 -69.43 -11.11 37.95
C GLU A 6 -69.71 -12.16 39.03
N LEU A 7 -70.55 -13.16 38.73
CA LEU A 7 -70.86 -14.27 39.65
C LEU A 7 -69.60 -15.10 39.99
N LEU A 8 -68.73 -15.31 39.00
CA LEU A 8 -67.47 -16.04 39.15
C LEU A 8 -66.56 -15.46 40.25
N LYS A 9 -66.60 -14.14 40.50
CA LYS A 9 -65.78 -13.48 41.53
C LYS A 9 -66.16 -13.93 42.94
N SER A 10 -67.45 -13.91 43.24
CA SER A 10 -67.99 -14.39 44.53
C SER A 10 -67.76 -15.89 44.70
N ILE A 11 -67.84 -16.67 43.61
CA ILE A 11 -67.57 -18.13 43.65
C ILE A 11 -66.09 -18.45 43.86
N TRP A 12 -65.15 -17.65 43.32
CA TRP A 12 -63.71 -17.83 43.63
C TRP A 12 -63.43 -17.70 45.13
N TYR A 13 -64.07 -16.74 45.82
CA TYR A 13 -63.98 -16.63 47.27
C TYR A 13 -64.62 -17.80 48.02
N ALA A 14 -65.75 -18.34 47.52
CA ALA A 14 -66.37 -19.52 48.12
C ALA A 14 -65.51 -20.79 47.94
N PHE A 15 -64.94 -21.00 46.75
CA PHE A 15 -64.03 -22.13 46.46
C PHE A 15 -62.77 -22.07 47.31
N THR A 16 -62.10 -20.91 47.36
CA THR A 16 -60.85 -20.74 48.12
C THR A 16 -61.05 -20.68 49.63
N ALA A 17 -62.29 -20.48 50.09
CA ALA A 17 -62.66 -20.75 51.47
C ALA A 17 -62.83 -22.25 51.76
N LEU A 18 -63.17 -23.09 50.78
CA LEU A 18 -63.26 -24.55 50.97
C LEU A 18 -61.89 -25.24 50.91
N ASP A 19 -60.92 -24.68 50.20
CA ASP A 19 -59.50 -25.08 50.21
C ASP A 19 -58.85 -24.75 51.58
N VAL A 20 -59.02 -25.66 52.55
CA VAL A 20 -58.50 -25.51 53.92
C VAL A 20 -56.97 -25.61 53.96
N GLU A 21 -56.38 -26.40 53.07
CA GLU A 21 -54.94 -26.69 53.04
C GLU A 21 -54.14 -25.64 52.26
N LYS A 22 -54.82 -24.80 51.48
CA LYS A 22 -54.24 -23.91 50.44
C LYS A 22 -53.49 -24.70 49.36
N SER A 23 -53.93 -25.93 49.09
CA SER A 23 -53.32 -26.84 48.12
C SER A 23 -53.82 -26.60 46.69
N GLY A 24 -54.73 -25.63 46.49
CA GLY A 24 -55.39 -25.34 45.22
C GLY A 24 -56.54 -26.32 44.90
N LYS A 25 -56.91 -27.18 45.87
CA LYS A 25 -57.82 -28.32 45.70
C LYS A 25 -58.90 -28.35 46.78
N VAL A 26 -60.08 -28.85 46.42
CA VAL A 26 -61.25 -28.95 47.31
C VAL A 26 -61.88 -30.34 47.20
N SER A 27 -62.39 -30.90 48.30
CA SER A 27 -62.98 -32.24 48.26
C SER A 27 -64.26 -32.29 47.40
N LYS A 28 -64.43 -33.39 46.67
CA LYS A 28 -65.58 -33.67 45.78
C LYS A 28 -66.93 -33.50 46.50
N SER A 29 -67.02 -33.86 47.79
CA SER A 29 -68.20 -33.68 48.64
C SER A 29 -68.50 -32.21 48.98
N GLN A 30 -67.49 -31.40 49.30
CA GLN A 30 -67.67 -29.95 49.51
C GLN A 30 -68.11 -29.25 48.22
N LEU A 31 -67.59 -29.66 47.05
CA LEU A 31 -68.00 -29.12 45.75
C LEU A 31 -69.42 -29.55 45.35
N LYS A 32 -69.88 -30.76 45.72
CA LYS A 32 -71.30 -31.15 45.60
C LYS A 32 -72.21 -30.21 46.40
N VAL A 33 -71.90 -29.96 47.68
CA VAL A 33 -72.69 -29.05 48.53
C VAL A 33 -72.66 -27.60 48.01
N LEU A 34 -71.49 -27.10 47.58
CA LEU A 34 -71.39 -25.77 46.98
C LEU A 34 -72.24 -25.68 45.70
N SER A 35 -72.11 -26.63 44.79
CA SER A 35 -72.84 -26.65 43.50
C SER A 35 -74.36 -26.72 43.70
N HIS A 36 -74.83 -27.53 44.64
CA HIS A 36 -76.24 -27.61 45.02
C HIS A 36 -76.76 -26.27 45.52
N ASN A 37 -76.04 -25.62 46.44
CA ASN A 37 -76.46 -24.34 47.01
C ASN A 37 -76.41 -23.21 45.98
N LEU A 38 -75.41 -23.20 45.09
CA LEU A 38 -75.35 -22.26 43.96
C LEU A 38 -76.55 -22.45 43.02
N CYS A 39 -76.86 -23.68 42.60
CA CYS A 39 -78.04 -23.94 41.76
C CYS A 39 -79.35 -23.51 42.45
N THR A 40 -79.49 -23.80 43.74
CA THR A 40 -80.66 -23.43 44.55
C THR A 40 -80.87 -21.92 44.57
N VAL A 41 -79.82 -21.13 44.85
CA VAL A 41 -79.95 -19.66 44.95
C VAL A 41 -80.06 -19.00 43.57
N LEU A 42 -79.44 -19.56 42.53
CA LEU A 42 -79.57 -19.12 41.14
C LEU A 42 -80.88 -19.58 40.47
N SER A 43 -81.75 -20.32 41.17
CA SER A 43 -82.99 -20.93 40.65
C SER A 43 -82.80 -21.84 39.43
N ILE A 44 -81.66 -22.54 39.36
CA ILE A 44 -81.29 -23.46 38.29
C ILE A 44 -81.71 -24.89 38.66
N PRO A 45 -82.31 -25.68 37.74
CA PRO A 45 -82.55 -27.11 37.96
C PRO A 45 -81.25 -27.86 38.26
N HIS A 46 -81.13 -28.37 39.49
CA HIS A 46 -79.96 -29.11 39.93
C HIS A 46 -79.97 -30.54 39.38
N ASP A 47 -78.96 -30.86 38.58
CA ASP A 47 -78.68 -32.21 38.11
C ASP A 47 -77.60 -32.84 39.02
N PRO A 48 -77.94 -33.80 39.89
CA PRO A 48 -76.97 -34.44 40.78
C PRO A 48 -76.03 -35.40 40.04
N VAL A 49 -76.44 -35.92 38.87
CA VAL A 49 -75.69 -36.92 38.10
C VAL A 49 -74.60 -36.23 37.27
N ALA A 50 -74.89 -35.07 36.69
CA ALA A 50 -73.94 -34.30 35.88
C ALA A 50 -72.60 -34.00 36.58
N LEU A 51 -72.61 -33.78 37.89
CA LEU A 51 -71.40 -33.53 38.68
C LEU A 51 -70.62 -34.83 39.01
N GLU A 52 -71.30 -35.97 39.01
CA GLU A 52 -70.66 -37.28 39.20
C GLU A 52 -70.08 -37.80 37.88
N GLU A 53 -70.79 -37.62 36.76
CA GLU A 53 -70.28 -37.92 35.42
C GLU A 53 -69.09 -37.06 35.01
N HIS A 54 -69.09 -35.75 35.35
CA HIS A 54 -67.98 -34.86 35.01
C HIS A 54 -66.67 -35.19 35.74
N PHE A 55 -66.75 -35.85 36.89
CA PHE A 55 -65.59 -36.31 37.69
C PHE A 55 -65.58 -37.84 37.85
N ARG A 56 -65.97 -38.56 36.78
CA ARG A 56 -66.08 -40.02 36.79
C ARG A 56 -64.74 -40.75 36.64
N GLU A 57 -63.69 -40.06 36.20
CA GLU A 57 -62.33 -40.60 36.09
C GLU A 57 -61.42 -40.15 37.25
N ASP A 58 -61.79 -39.08 37.97
CA ASP A 58 -61.17 -38.60 39.21
C ASP A 58 -61.92 -39.16 40.44
N ASP A 59 -61.81 -40.46 40.73
CA ASP A 59 -62.74 -41.10 41.67
C ASP A 59 -62.60 -40.63 43.14
N ASP A 60 -61.38 -40.64 43.69
CA ASP A 60 -61.08 -40.31 45.11
C ASP A 60 -60.30 -38.98 45.34
N GLY A 61 -59.96 -38.24 44.28
CA GLY A 61 -59.09 -37.06 44.38
C GLY A 61 -59.77 -35.77 44.88
N PRO A 62 -59.09 -34.90 45.64
CA PRO A 62 -59.54 -33.51 45.83
C PRO A 62 -59.32 -32.72 44.52
N VAL A 63 -60.39 -32.08 44.05
CA VAL A 63 -60.50 -31.47 42.72
C VAL A 63 -59.86 -30.09 42.71
N SER A 64 -59.02 -29.81 41.71
CA SER A 64 -58.37 -28.50 41.56
C SER A 64 -59.33 -27.41 41.08
N SER A 65 -58.97 -26.15 41.27
CA SER A 65 -59.70 -25.03 40.65
C SER A 65 -59.80 -25.18 39.13
N GLN A 66 -58.76 -25.67 38.46
CA GLN A 66 -58.78 -25.93 37.01
C GLN A 66 -59.77 -27.04 36.61
N GLY A 67 -60.02 -28.04 37.47
CA GLY A 67 -61.03 -29.07 37.23
C GLY A 67 -62.47 -28.60 37.52
N TYR A 68 -62.69 -27.78 38.55
CA TYR A 68 -64.03 -27.31 38.89
C TYR A 68 -64.58 -26.21 37.96
N MET A 69 -63.72 -25.37 37.38
CA MET A 69 -64.16 -24.25 36.53
C MET A 69 -64.88 -24.68 35.24
N PRO A 70 -64.44 -25.72 34.48
CA PRO A 70 -65.20 -26.26 33.34
C PRO A 70 -66.62 -26.72 33.71
N TYR A 71 -66.77 -27.47 34.82
CA TYR A 71 -68.08 -27.85 35.35
C TYR A 71 -68.94 -26.61 35.66
N LEU A 72 -68.39 -25.70 36.45
CA LEU A 72 -69.08 -24.51 36.93
C LEU A 72 -69.61 -23.65 35.77
N ASN A 73 -68.81 -23.45 34.72
CA ASN A 73 -69.24 -22.71 33.55
C ASN A 73 -70.38 -23.44 32.82
N LYS A 74 -70.13 -24.69 32.37
CA LYS A 74 -71.04 -25.45 31.50
C LYS A 74 -72.37 -25.84 32.15
N TYR A 75 -72.38 -26.18 33.43
CA TYR A 75 -73.55 -26.77 34.11
C TYR A 75 -74.30 -25.81 35.02
N ILE A 76 -73.67 -24.70 35.45
CA ILE A 76 -74.27 -23.67 36.31
C ILE A 76 -74.32 -22.32 35.59
N LEU A 77 -73.17 -21.68 35.31
CA LEU A 77 -73.14 -20.29 34.82
C LEU A 77 -73.79 -20.11 33.43
N ASP A 78 -73.69 -21.10 32.54
CA ASP A 78 -74.37 -21.12 31.24
C ASP A 78 -75.90 -21.28 31.33
N LYS A 79 -76.42 -21.70 32.48
CA LYS A 79 -77.87 -21.82 32.75
C LYS A 79 -78.45 -20.61 33.51
N VAL A 80 -77.62 -19.67 33.95
CA VAL A 80 -78.08 -18.45 34.63
C VAL A 80 -78.85 -17.57 33.65
N GLN A 81 -80.01 -17.07 34.07
CA GLN A 81 -80.77 -16.05 33.37
C GLN A 81 -80.84 -14.78 34.22
N ASP A 82 -80.68 -13.62 33.59
CA ASP A 82 -80.77 -12.33 34.29
C ASP A 82 -82.21 -12.09 34.79
N GLY A 83 -82.34 -11.53 35.98
CA GLY A 83 -83.62 -11.34 36.69
C GLY A 83 -84.29 -12.63 37.23
N ALA A 84 -83.76 -13.82 36.98
CA ALA A 84 -84.33 -15.09 37.49
C ALA A 84 -83.99 -15.38 38.97
N PHE A 85 -83.06 -14.63 39.57
CA PHE A 85 -82.59 -14.81 40.94
C PHE A 85 -82.29 -13.46 41.62
N VAL A 86 -82.17 -13.47 42.95
CA VAL A 86 -81.76 -12.30 43.74
C VAL A 86 -80.26 -12.35 43.97
N LYS A 87 -79.53 -11.39 43.39
CA LYS A 87 -78.05 -11.33 43.47
C LYS A 87 -77.53 -11.19 44.91
N GLU A 88 -78.22 -10.44 45.77
CA GLU A 88 -77.85 -10.27 47.18
C GLU A 88 -77.79 -11.61 47.92
N ASN A 89 -78.78 -12.50 47.74
CA ASN A 89 -78.81 -13.84 48.34
C ASN A 89 -77.64 -14.72 47.88
N PHE A 90 -77.24 -14.59 46.61
CA PHE A 90 -76.10 -15.32 46.03
C PHE A 90 -74.77 -14.82 46.62
N ASP A 91 -74.61 -13.51 46.71
CA ASP A 91 -73.43 -12.90 47.33
C ASP A 91 -73.37 -13.21 48.84
N GLU A 92 -74.52 -13.25 49.55
CA GLU A 92 -74.60 -13.62 50.96
C GLU A 92 -74.21 -15.09 51.20
N LEU A 93 -74.58 -16.02 50.30
CA LEU A 93 -74.12 -17.42 50.34
C LEU A 93 -72.59 -17.50 50.24
N CYS A 94 -72.00 -16.84 49.24
CA CYS A 94 -70.56 -16.81 49.04
C CYS A 94 -69.84 -16.13 50.22
N TRP A 95 -70.33 -14.98 50.69
CA TRP A 95 -69.81 -14.28 51.87
C TRP A 95 -69.88 -15.15 53.14
N THR A 96 -70.99 -15.86 53.37
CA THR A 96 -71.18 -16.72 54.55
C THR A 96 -70.18 -17.88 54.61
N LEU A 97 -69.76 -18.40 53.45
CA LEU A 97 -68.71 -19.42 53.36
C LEU A 97 -67.32 -18.82 53.61
N THR A 98 -67.02 -17.66 53.04
CA THR A 98 -65.67 -17.06 53.06
C THR A 98 -65.37 -16.29 54.35
N ALA A 99 -66.29 -15.43 54.81
CA ALA A 99 -66.07 -14.55 55.95
C ALA A 99 -65.81 -15.33 57.24
N LYS A 100 -66.53 -16.45 57.47
CA LYS A 100 -66.34 -17.31 58.67
C LYS A 100 -64.91 -17.80 58.87
N LYS A 101 -64.12 -17.94 57.79
CA LYS A 101 -62.72 -18.35 57.87
C LYS A 101 -61.77 -17.16 57.92
N ASN A 102 -62.00 -16.18 57.03
CA ASN A 102 -61.01 -15.15 56.70
C ASN A 102 -61.26 -13.78 57.37
N TYR A 103 -62.51 -13.44 57.69
CA TYR A 103 -62.87 -12.15 58.31
C TYR A 103 -63.03 -12.31 59.83
N ARG A 104 -62.05 -11.83 60.61
CA ARG A 104 -62.04 -11.93 62.07
C ARG A 104 -61.76 -10.57 62.73
N PRO A 105 -62.72 -9.63 62.72
CA PRO A 105 -62.51 -8.26 63.19
C PRO A 105 -62.12 -8.18 64.68
N GLU A 106 -62.52 -9.17 65.49
CA GLU A 106 -62.23 -9.25 66.94
C GLU A 106 -60.75 -9.24 67.31
N LYS A 107 -59.84 -9.61 66.38
CA LYS A 107 -58.38 -9.54 66.63
C LYS A 107 -57.91 -8.10 66.87
N ASN A 108 -58.55 -7.14 66.21
CA ASN A 108 -58.30 -5.71 66.42
C ASN A 108 -59.33 -5.20 67.43
N LYS A 109 -58.86 -4.73 68.59
CA LYS A 109 -59.67 -4.43 69.81
C LYS A 109 -60.68 -3.27 69.67
N LYS A 110 -61.04 -2.86 68.46
CA LYS A 110 -61.91 -1.73 68.15
C LYS A 110 -62.68 -2.00 66.85
N ILE A 111 -63.68 -2.88 66.92
CA ILE A 111 -64.56 -3.20 65.78
C ILE A 111 -65.34 -1.93 65.39
N ILE A 112 -65.22 -1.50 64.12
CA ILE A 112 -65.87 -0.29 63.59
C ILE A 112 -66.96 -0.63 62.59
N LEU A 113 -66.67 -1.50 61.61
CA LEU A 113 -67.66 -2.03 60.67
C LEU A 113 -68.62 -3.01 61.35
N GLN A 114 -69.92 -2.93 61.05
CA GLN A 114 -70.85 -4.03 61.34
C GLN A 114 -70.65 -5.16 60.33
N GLN A 115 -71.15 -6.37 60.64
CA GLN A 115 -71.06 -7.52 59.72
C GLN A 115 -71.78 -7.27 58.38
N LYS A 116 -72.82 -6.42 58.37
CA LYS A 116 -73.50 -5.96 57.14
C LYS A 116 -72.68 -4.96 56.33
N ASP A 117 -71.96 -4.05 57.00
CA ASP A 117 -71.07 -3.10 56.31
C ASP A 117 -69.90 -3.83 55.66
N ALA A 118 -69.34 -4.82 56.34
CA ALA A 118 -68.28 -5.68 55.81
C ALA A 118 -68.74 -6.49 54.58
N PHE A 119 -69.99 -7.00 54.59
CA PHE A 119 -70.60 -7.64 53.42
C PHE A 119 -70.77 -6.67 52.25
N ARG A 120 -71.30 -5.47 52.50
CA ARG A 120 -71.48 -4.42 51.48
C ARG A 120 -70.14 -3.98 50.88
N LEU A 121 -69.12 -3.78 51.71
CA LEU A 121 -67.76 -3.46 51.29
C LEU A 121 -67.10 -4.61 50.50
N TRP A 122 -67.37 -5.88 50.84
CA TRP A 122 -66.92 -7.04 50.06
C TRP A 122 -67.61 -7.10 48.68
N CYS A 123 -68.91 -6.80 48.59
CA CYS A 123 -69.61 -6.70 47.31
C CYS A 123 -69.10 -5.54 46.45
N LEU A 124 -68.89 -4.37 47.05
CA LEU A 124 -68.26 -3.20 46.41
C LEU A 124 -66.83 -3.54 45.93
N PHE A 125 -66.08 -4.32 46.71
CA PHE A 125 -64.78 -4.84 46.31
C PHE A 125 -64.89 -5.76 45.09
N ASN A 126 -65.79 -6.75 45.10
CA ASN A 126 -65.99 -7.65 43.96
C ASN A 126 -66.37 -6.88 42.69
N PHE A 127 -67.24 -5.86 42.81
CA PHE A 127 -67.62 -5.00 41.69
C PHE A 127 -66.43 -4.22 41.11
N LEU A 128 -65.62 -3.56 41.95
CA LEU A 128 -64.52 -2.68 41.50
C LEU A 128 -63.21 -3.42 41.20
N SER A 129 -62.99 -4.62 41.75
CA SER A 129 -61.80 -5.45 41.50
C SER A 129 -61.58 -5.78 40.02
N GLU A 130 -60.34 -6.07 39.65
CA GLU A 130 -59.98 -6.61 38.34
C GLU A 130 -60.57 -8.01 38.11
N ASP A 131 -60.61 -8.50 36.86
CA ASP A 131 -61.33 -9.73 36.49
C ASP A 131 -60.45 -10.98 36.46
N LYS A 132 -59.32 -10.95 37.19
CA LYS A 132 -58.37 -12.06 37.33
C LYS A 132 -58.31 -12.50 38.79
N TYR A 133 -58.17 -13.81 39.02
CA TYR A 133 -57.87 -14.35 40.35
C TYR A 133 -56.34 -14.40 40.58
N PRO A 134 -55.81 -14.07 41.78
CA PRO A 134 -56.51 -13.55 42.95
C PRO A 134 -57.09 -12.16 42.73
N LEU A 135 -58.31 -11.93 43.21
CA LEU A 135 -59.03 -10.68 43.01
C LEU A 135 -58.37 -9.54 43.79
N VAL A 136 -58.01 -8.50 43.05
CA VAL A 136 -57.36 -7.28 43.57
C VAL A 136 -58.11 -6.03 43.11
N MET A 137 -58.18 -5.02 43.98
CA MET A 137 -58.58 -3.67 43.63
C MET A 137 -57.33 -2.78 43.51
N VAL A 138 -57.15 -2.14 42.37
CA VAL A 138 -56.02 -1.23 42.13
C VAL A 138 -56.18 0.07 42.95
N PRO A 139 -55.08 0.77 43.27
CA PRO A 139 -55.09 2.06 43.99
C PRO A 139 -56.16 3.05 43.50
N ASP A 140 -56.24 3.32 42.18
CA ASP A 140 -57.21 4.25 41.58
C ASP A 140 -58.68 3.92 41.92
N GLU A 141 -59.02 2.64 42.03
CA GLU A 141 -60.38 2.18 42.32
C GLU A 141 -60.67 2.18 43.84
N VAL A 142 -59.65 1.95 44.68
CA VAL A 142 -59.75 2.16 46.14
C VAL A 142 -59.91 3.64 46.47
N GLU A 143 -59.10 4.51 45.85
CA GLU A 143 -59.24 5.96 45.98
C GLU A 143 -60.63 6.43 45.53
N TYR A 144 -61.14 5.91 44.40
CA TYR A 144 -62.50 6.17 43.93
C TYR A 144 -63.58 5.75 44.96
N LEU A 145 -63.48 4.54 45.51
CA LEU A 145 -64.44 4.03 46.49
C LEU A 145 -64.40 4.83 47.80
N LEU A 146 -63.20 5.16 48.28
CA LEU A 146 -63.03 5.96 49.50
C LEU A 146 -63.54 7.39 49.29
N LYS A 147 -63.25 8.04 48.16
CA LYS A 147 -63.85 9.34 47.82
C LYS A 147 -65.37 9.28 47.82
N LYS A 148 -65.97 8.22 47.26
CA LYS A 148 -67.43 8.01 47.28
C LYS A 148 -68.00 7.91 48.69
N ILE A 149 -67.39 7.10 49.57
CA ILE A 149 -67.85 6.93 50.96
C ILE A 149 -67.65 8.23 51.75
N CYS A 150 -66.52 8.92 51.60
CA CYS A 150 -66.27 10.23 52.22
C CYS A 150 -67.27 11.31 51.75
N MET A 151 -67.58 11.37 50.45
CA MET A 151 -68.57 12.30 49.90
C MET A 151 -69.98 12.06 50.47
N ALA A 152 -70.42 10.81 50.64
CA ALA A 152 -71.70 10.48 51.27
C ALA A 152 -71.74 10.91 52.76
N MET A 153 -70.61 10.81 53.47
CA MET A 153 -70.46 11.36 54.83
C MET A 153 -70.32 12.90 54.87
N SER A 154 -70.25 13.59 53.72
CA SER A 154 -69.88 15.01 53.60
C SER A 154 -68.52 15.37 54.23
N VAL A 155 -67.54 14.47 54.09
CA VAL A 155 -66.16 14.61 54.59
C VAL A 155 -65.17 14.55 53.43
N GLU A 156 -64.05 15.28 53.52
CA GLU A 156 -62.97 15.20 52.54
C GLU A 156 -62.05 14.00 52.82
N LEU A 157 -61.59 13.32 51.76
CA LEU A 157 -60.68 12.18 51.90
C LEU A 157 -59.27 12.68 52.24
N ASN A 158 -58.73 12.25 53.39
CA ASN A 158 -57.34 12.52 53.76
C ASN A 158 -56.38 11.68 52.90
N CYS A 159 -55.88 12.26 51.81
CA CYS A 159 -54.95 11.59 50.90
C CYS A 159 -53.62 11.17 51.57
N VAL A 160 -53.15 11.88 52.60
CA VAL A 160 -51.87 11.54 53.27
C VAL A 160 -51.98 10.23 54.05
N GLU A 161 -53.07 10.04 54.80
CA GLU A 161 -53.33 8.76 55.47
C GLU A 161 -53.57 7.61 54.48
N LEU A 162 -54.04 7.91 53.26
CA LEU A 162 -54.17 6.93 52.18
C LEU A 162 -52.79 6.59 51.56
N GLU A 163 -51.93 7.57 51.34
CA GLU A 163 -50.55 7.37 50.84
C GLU A 163 -49.71 6.52 51.80
N ASP A 164 -49.86 6.69 53.12
CA ASP A 164 -49.28 5.81 54.16
C ASP A 164 -49.70 4.33 54.04
N PHE A 165 -50.93 4.07 53.57
CA PHE A 165 -51.41 2.70 53.32
C PHE A 165 -51.01 2.19 51.93
N LEU A 166 -50.96 3.07 50.92
CA LEU A 166 -50.52 2.74 49.56
C LEU A 166 -49.03 2.40 49.50
N SER A 167 -48.21 3.03 50.34
CA SER A 167 -46.75 2.87 50.38
C SER A 167 -46.27 1.55 51.03
N GLN A 168 -47.18 0.66 51.40
CA GLN A 168 -46.84 -0.66 51.95
C GLN A 168 -46.51 -1.62 50.80
N ASP A 169 -45.36 -2.29 50.84
CA ASP A 169 -44.80 -3.10 49.74
C ASP A 169 -45.79 -4.10 49.09
N SER A 170 -46.70 -4.67 49.90
CA SER A 170 -47.73 -5.61 49.44
C SER A 170 -48.75 -4.99 48.48
N VAL A 171 -48.98 -3.68 48.57
CA VAL A 171 -49.92 -2.92 47.73
C VAL A 171 -49.25 -2.45 46.45
N LEU A 172 -48.01 -1.94 46.54
CA LEU A 172 -47.27 -1.34 45.43
C LEU A 172 -47.06 -2.30 44.24
N GLN A 173 -46.95 -3.60 44.51
CA GLN A 173 -46.68 -4.62 43.47
C GLN A 173 -47.94 -5.18 42.79
N ASN A 174 -49.07 -5.31 43.50
CA ASN A 174 -50.25 -6.06 43.00
C ASN A 174 -51.62 -5.45 43.34
N GLY A 175 -51.69 -4.32 44.07
CA GLY A 175 -52.95 -3.74 44.55
C GLY A 175 -53.53 -4.44 45.78
N PHE A 176 -54.70 -4.00 46.22
CA PHE A 176 -55.32 -4.45 47.47
C PHE A 176 -56.09 -5.76 47.31
N THR A 177 -55.87 -6.71 48.22
CA THR A 177 -56.80 -7.83 48.44
C THR A 177 -57.97 -7.37 49.31
N VAL A 178 -59.12 -8.07 49.22
CA VAL A 178 -60.32 -7.70 49.99
C VAL A 178 -60.10 -7.73 51.51
N TRP A 179 -59.22 -8.61 52.00
CA TRP A 179 -58.90 -8.68 53.43
C TRP A 179 -58.09 -7.47 53.89
N ALA A 180 -57.08 -7.06 53.12
CA ALA A 180 -56.31 -5.83 53.40
C ALA A 180 -57.19 -4.57 53.34
N PHE A 181 -58.13 -4.51 52.40
CA PHE A 181 -59.10 -3.42 52.31
C PHE A 181 -60.07 -3.39 53.50
N LEU A 182 -60.63 -4.53 53.89
CA LEU A 182 -61.53 -4.63 55.07
C LEU A 182 -60.79 -4.36 56.39
N ASP A 183 -59.52 -4.76 56.52
CA ASP A 183 -58.70 -4.43 57.69
C ASP A 183 -58.31 -2.95 57.74
N MET A 184 -58.05 -2.31 56.58
CA MET A 184 -57.87 -0.85 56.49
C MET A 184 -59.14 -0.12 56.98
N MET A 185 -60.31 -0.51 56.50
CA MET A 185 -61.58 0.08 56.91
C MET A 185 -61.88 -0.17 58.40
N ASN A 186 -61.58 -1.36 58.93
CA ASN A 186 -61.69 -1.65 60.37
C ASN A 186 -60.68 -0.88 61.23
N SER A 187 -59.54 -0.44 60.69
CA SER A 187 -58.55 0.35 61.45
C SER A 187 -59.11 1.70 61.92
N GLY A 188 -60.13 2.23 61.22
CA GLY A 188 -60.82 3.45 61.59
C GLY A 188 -60.01 4.74 61.47
N LYS A 189 -58.83 4.73 60.83
CA LYS A 189 -58.07 5.96 60.57
C LYS A 189 -58.87 6.92 59.68
N LEU A 190 -59.29 6.44 58.51
CA LEU A 190 -60.07 7.16 57.51
C LEU A 190 -61.45 7.67 57.99
N THR A 191 -61.98 7.12 59.09
CA THR A 191 -63.29 7.48 59.69
C THR A 191 -63.15 8.06 61.10
N LYS A 192 -61.94 8.49 61.48
CA LYS A 192 -61.61 9.00 62.82
C LYS A 192 -62.42 10.26 63.15
N GLY A 193 -63.29 10.14 64.15
CA GLY A 193 -64.20 11.22 64.60
C GLY A 193 -65.62 11.12 64.02
N ILE A 194 -65.85 10.24 63.05
CA ILE A 194 -67.18 9.97 62.49
C ILE A 194 -67.89 8.90 63.35
N THR A 195 -69.21 9.02 63.50
CA THR A 195 -70.03 8.00 64.18
C THR A 195 -70.15 6.74 63.32
N LYS A 196 -70.31 5.58 63.96
CA LYS A 196 -70.47 4.29 63.24
C LYS A 196 -71.69 4.30 62.32
N ASP A 197 -72.76 4.94 62.75
CA ASP A 197 -74.02 4.96 62.01
C ASP A 197 -73.91 5.81 60.75
N SER A 198 -73.20 6.95 60.79
CA SER A 198 -72.88 7.73 59.58
C SER A 198 -71.98 6.96 58.60
N VAL A 199 -71.03 6.17 59.09
CA VAL A 199 -70.21 5.28 58.24
C VAL A 199 -71.07 4.18 57.61
N SER A 200 -71.96 3.54 58.38
CA SER A 200 -72.86 2.49 57.86
C SER A 200 -73.87 3.02 56.84
N MET A 201 -74.45 4.20 57.07
CA MET A 201 -75.32 4.88 56.11
C MET A 201 -74.60 5.22 54.80
N ALA A 202 -73.37 5.75 54.87
CA ALA A 202 -72.57 6.04 53.68
C ALA A 202 -72.15 4.78 52.90
N ILE A 203 -71.84 3.68 53.61
CA ILE A 203 -71.58 2.38 52.97
C ILE A 203 -72.86 1.82 52.33
N GLU A 204 -74.04 2.03 52.93
CA GLU A 204 -75.32 1.66 52.32
C GLU A 204 -75.64 2.48 51.07
N GLU A 205 -75.47 3.80 51.11
CA GLU A 205 -75.69 4.69 49.96
C GLU A 205 -74.80 4.32 48.78
N VAL A 206 -73.49 4.14 49.02
CA VAL A 206 -72.52 3.78 47.98
C VAL A 206 -72.74 2.35 47.47
N TYR A 207 -73.14 1.40 48.33
CA TYR A 207 -73.55 0.06 47.89
C TYR A 207 -74.76 0.13 46.96
N ARG A 208 -75.81 0.89 47.34
CA ARG A 208 -77.02 1.07 46.54
C ARG A 208 -76.72 1.73 45.19
N GLU A 209 -75.84 2.73 45.18
CA GLU A 209 -75.46 3.43 43.96
C GLU A 209 -74.68 2.53 42.99
N ILE A 210 -73.67 1.81 43.48
CA ILE A 210 -72.69 1.09 42.65
C ILE A 210 -73.10 -0.36 42.37
N VAL A 211 -73.65 -1.08 43.36
CA VAL A 211 -73.96 -2.53 43.26
C VAL A 211 -75.42 -2.78 42.90
N ASP A 212 -76.35 -2.00 43.48
CA ASP A 212 -77.78 -2.12 43.15
C ASP A 212 -78.21 -1.27 41.93
N ASP A 213 -77.32 -0.49 41.31
CA ASP A 213 -77.64 0.44 40.21
C ASP A 213 -78.76 1.46 40.55
N VAL A 214 -78.85 1.92 41.81
CA VAL A 214 -79.78 2.99 42.23
C VAL A 214 -79.17 4.36 41.92
N LEU A 215 -79.67 5.01 40.86
CA LEU A 215 -79.14 6.29 40.39
C LEU A 215 -79.54 7.49 41.28
N LYS A 216 -80.70 7.39 41.95
CA LYS A 216 -81.15 8.31 43.02
C LYS A 216 -82.35 7.69 43.75
N GLU A 217 -82.44 7.89 45.07
CA GLU A 217 -83.70 7.72 45.80
C GLU A 217 -84.00 8.90 46.73
N GLY A 218 -85.23 8.99 47.26
CA GLY A 218 -85.70 10.09 48.09
C GLY A 218 -87.21 10.34 48.01
N TYR A 219 -87.72 11.21 48.87
CA TYR A 219 -89.12 11.66 48.83
C TYR A 219 -89.37 12.69 47.71
N LEU A 220 -90.50 12.55 47.01
CA LEU A 220 -91.03 13.54 46.07
C LEU A 220 -92.54 13.66 46.23
N TRP A 221 -93.06 14.87 46.02
CA TRP A 221 -94.49 15.10 45.88
C TRP A 221 -94.92 14.75 44.46
N LYS A 222 -95.76 13.72 44.30
CA LYS A 222 -96.28 13.27 43.02
C LYS A 222 -97.72 13.72 42.82
N ARG A 223 -98.07 14.21 41.62
CA ARG A 223 -99.46 14.44 41.23
C ARG A 223 -100.18 13.14 40.85
N GLY A 224 -101.42 12.97 41.28
CA GLY A 224 -102.30 11.86 40.90
C GLY A 224 -103.03 12.12 39.58
N GLN A 225 -103.00 11.18 38.64
CA GLN A 225 -103.50 11.39 37.27
C GLN A 225 -104.99 11.76 37.19
N LEU A 226 -105.83 11.02 37.93
CA LEU A 226 -107.29 11.15 37.88
C LEU A 226 -107.80 12.29 38.78
N ARG A 227 -107.43 12.26 40.06
CA ARG A 227 -107.96 13.20 41.07
C ARG A 227 -107.12 14.49 41.22
N ARG A 228 -106.00 14.64 40.49
CA ARG A 228 -105.07 15.79 40.50
C ARG A 228 -104.45 16.20 41.84
N ASN A 229 -104.85 15.59 42.96
CA ASN A 229 -104.22 15.74 44.28
C ASN A 229 -102.72 15.40 44.25
N TRP A 230 -101.97 16.05 45.14
CA TRP A 230 -100.57 15.76 45.42
C TRP A 230 -100.45 14.77 46.59
N ALA A 231 -99.52 13.81 46.48
CA ALA A 231 -99.14 12.91 47.56
C ALA A 231 -97.63 12.72 47.61
N GLU A 232 -97.04 12.78 48.79
CA GLU A 232 -95.63 12.45 49.02
C GLU A 232 -95.41 10.95 48.88
N ARG A 233 -94.35 10.55 48.18
CA ARG A 233 -93.97 9.15 47.95
C ARG A 233 -92.45 9.03 47.97
N TRP A 234 -91.95 7.89 48.43
CA TRP A 234 -90.54 7.54 48.20
C TRP A 234 -90.39 7.09 46.74
N PHE A 235 -89.37 7.60 46.04
CA PHE A 235 -89.01 7.20 44.70
C PHE A 235 -87.64 6.53 44.70
N THR A 236 -87.48 5.51 43.86
CA THR A 236 -86.20 4.85 43.59
C THR A 236 -86.00 4.79 42.08
N LEU A 237 -84.96 5.47 41.58
CA LEU A 237 -84.57 5.50 40.18
C LEU A 237 -83.49 4.44 39.91
N ARG A 238 -83.71 3.61 38.89
CA ARG A 238 -82.77 2.67 38.29
C ARG A 238 -82.71 2.95 36.77
N PRO A 239 -81.69 2.51 36.02
CA PRO A 239 -81.49 2.88 34.62
C PRO A 239 -82.71 2.71 33.70
N HIS A 240 -83.55 1.70 33.95
CA HIS A 240 -84.74 1.39 33.15
C HIS A 240 -86.09 1.72 33.83
N THR A 241 -86.08 2.13 35.09
CA THR A 241 -87.31 2.21 35.91
C THR A 241 -87.24 3.28 36.99
N LEU A 242 -88.30 4.09 37.07
CA LEU A 242 -88.58 4.97 38.20
C LEU A 242 -89.76 4.40 39.00
N ALA A 243 -89.44 3.64 40.06
CA ALA A 243 -90.42 3.04 40.96
C ALA A 243 -90.80 4.02 42.08
N TYR A 244 -92.02 3.91 42.61
CA TYR A 244 -92.45 4.71 43.77
C TYR A 244 -93.31 3.93 44.76
N PHE A 245 -93.17 4.28 46.03
CA PHE A 245 -93.62 3.54 47.21
C PHE A 245 -94.33 4.45 48.21
N SER A 246 -95.05 3.89 49.18
CA SER A 246 -95.65 4.66 50.28
C SER A 246 -94.62 5.38 51.15
N SER A 247 -93.49 4.74 51.39
CA SER A 247 -92.47 5.07 52.40
C SER A 247 -91.10 4.51 51.96
N GLU A 248 -90.01 4.98 52.57
CA GLU A 248 -88.64 4.50 52.33
C GLU A 248 -88.40 3.01 52.66
N ASP A 249 -89.30 2.38 53.43
CA ASP A 249 -89.25 0.93 53.67
C ASP A 249 -89.39 0.09 52.39
N ARG A 250 -89.91 0.70 51.30
CA ARG A 250 -90.14 0.10 49.97
C ARG A 250 -91.04 -1.16 49.97
N ARG A 251 -91.75 -1.44 51.07
CA ARG A 251 -92.66 -2.59 51.23
C ARG A 251 -93.87 -2.49 50.31
N GLU A 252 -94.44 -1.29 50.17
CA GLU A 252 -95.65 -1.07 49.38
C GLU A 252 -95.37 -0.24 48.11
N ARG A 253 -95.09 -0.94 46.99
CA ARG A 253 -94.89 -0.33 45.67
C ARG A 253 -96.21 0.19 45.10
N LYS A 254 -96.38 1.52 45.06
CA LYS A 254 -97.57 2.21 44.53
C LYS A 254 -97.52 2.42 43.01
N GLY A 255 -96.38 2.16 42.37
CA GLY A 255 -96.28 2.11 40.91
C GLY A 255 -94.85 1.98 40.40
N ASN A 256 -94.74 1.83 39.09
CA ASN A 256 -93.49 1.78 38.34
C ASN A 256 -93.66 2.56 37.03
N ILE A 257 -92.68 3.38 36.67
CA ILE A 257 -92.62 4.09 35.39
C ILE A 257 -91.43 3.51 34.64
N VAL A 258 -91.67 2.84 33.51
CA VAL A 258 -90.59 2.38 32.63
C VAL A 258 -89.97 3.60 31.94
N LEU A 259 -88.65 3.63 31.86
CA LEU A 259 -87.88 4.63 31.15
C LEU A 259 -87.38 4.04 29.84
N ASP A 260 -87.73 4.71 28.73
CA ASP A 260 -87.31 4.36 27.38
C ASP A 260 -86.67 5.57 26.68
N GLY A 261 -86.24 5.41 25.43
CA GLY A 261 -85.66 6.50 24.62
C GLY A 261 -86.66 7.60 24.22
N ASN A 262 -87.96 7.41 24.48
CA ASN A 262 -89.02 8.37 24.20
C ASN A 262 -89.40 9.20 25.44
N CYS A 263 -88.89 8.84 26.61
CA CYS A 263 -89.06 9.60 27.83
C CYS A 263 -88.27 10.91 27.77
N CYS A 264 -88.87 12.02 28.22
CA CYS A 264 -88.16 13.27 28.47
C CYS A 264 -88.54 13.84 29.85
N VAL A 265 -87.64 14.61 30.44
CA VAL A 265 -87.86 15.27 31.72
C VAL A 265 -87.66 16.78 31.58
N GLU A 266 -88.66 17.55 31.99
CA GLU A 266 -88.73 18.99 31.81
C GLU A 266 -88.99 19.69 33.15
N VAL A 267 -88.32 20.80 33.39
CA VAL A 267 -88.58 21.67 34.54
C VAL A 267 -89.91 22.41 34.29
N LEU A 268 -90.77 22.46 35.30
CA LEU A 268 -92.04 23.18 35.26
C LEU A 268 -91.99 24.45 36.13
N PRO A 269 -92.77 25.49 35.78
CA PRO A 269 -92.97 26.64 36.66
C PRO A 269 -93.72 26.22 37.95
N ASP A 270 -93.49 26.97 39.03
CA ASP A 270 -94.21 26.82 40.30
C ASP A 270 -95.73 27.04 40.06
N LYS A 271 -96.58 26.11 40.51
CA LYS A 271 -98.02 26.06 40.21
C LYS A 271 -98.78 25.24 41.27
N ASP A 272 -100.08 25.49 41.44
CA ASP A 272 -100.99 24.71 42.30
C ASP A 272 -100.49 24.61 43.77
N GLY A 273 -99.84 25.67 44.26
CA GLY A 273 -99.24 25.74 45.59
C GLY A 273 -97.93 24.95 45.75
N LYS A 274 -97.42 24.32 44.69
CA LYS A 274 -96.17 23.55 44.69
C LYS A 274 -95.05 24.29 43.96
N ARG A 275 -93.84 24.12 44.50
CA ARG A 275 -92.61 24.73 44.01
C ARG A 275 -91.63 23.68 43.51
N CYS A 276 -90.55 24.11 42.88
CA CYS A 276 -89.43 23.25 42.47
C CYS A 276 -89.94 22.09 41.60
N MET A 277 -90.87 22.39 40.69
CA MET A 277 -91.60 21.39 39.92
C MET A 277 -90.84 20.94 38.68
N PHE A 278 -91.14 19.70 38.26
CA PHE A 278 -90.72 19.11 37.00
C PHE A 278 -91.76 18.07 36.56
N CYS A 279 -91.66 17.58 35.32
CA CYS A 279 -92.43 16.44 34.88
C CYS A 279 -91.58 15.46 34.07
N LEU A 280 -91.90 14.17 34.22
CA LEU A 280 -91.44 13.11 33.33
C LEU A 280 -92.57 12.83 32.33
N LYS A 281 -92.33 13.09 31.05
CA LYS A 281 -93.23 12.69 29.97
C LYS A 281 -92.79 11.32 29.44
N THR A 282 -93.74 10.45 29.20
CA THR A 282 -93.59 9.19 28.47
C THR A 282 -94.57 9.19 27.30
N LEU A 283 -94.43 8.25 26.34
CA LEU A 283 -95.33 8.11 25.18
C LEU A 283 -96.83 8.15 25.50
N SER A 284 -97.24 7.74 26.70
CA SER A 284 -98.66 7.67 27.10
C SER A 284 -99.08 8.63 28.21
N LYS A 285 -98.14 9.11 29.05
CA LYS A 285 -98.46 9.77 30.32
C LYS A 285 -97.42 10.82 30.69
N THR A 286 -97.88 12.01 31.10
CA THR A 286 -97.06 12.99 31.83
C THR A 286 -97.21 12.79 33.33
N TYR A 287 -96.11 12.73 34.05
CA TYR A 287 -96.03 12.57 35.50
C TYR A 287 -95.46 13.86 36.12
N GLU A 288 -96.33 14.72 36.65
CA GLU A 288 -95.93 15.93 37.38
C GLU A 288 -95.42 15.60 38.79
N MET A 289 -94.28 16.20 39.15
CA MET A 289 -93.54 15.98 40.41
C MET A 289 -92.99 17.31 40.96
N SER A 290 -92.85 17.39 42.28
CA SER A 290 -92.33 18.54 43.02
C SER A 290 -91.32 18.07 44.07
N ALA A 291 -90.13 18.65 44.05
CA ALA A 291 -89.08 18.40 45.02
C ALA A 291 -89.15 19.39 46.21
N SER A 292 -88.44 19.09 47.29
CA SER A 292 -88.26 19.98 48.45
C SER A 292 -87.70 21.36 48.06
N ASP A 293 -86.73 21.37 47.16
CA ASP A 293 -85.87 22.52 46.85
C ASP A 293 -85.28 22.44 45.43
N THR A 294 -84.61 23.52 45.02
CA THR A 294 -84.01 23.67 43.69
C THR A 294 -82.89 22.67 43.42
N LYS A 295 -82.07 22.32 44.43
CA LYS A 295 -80.96 21.38 44.31
C LYS A 295 -81.50 19.96 44.13
N GLN A 296 -82.45 19.53 44.96
CA GLN A 296 -83.11 18.23 44.80
C GLN A 296 -83.81 18.13 43.44
N ARG A 297 -84.48 19.18 42.94
CA ARG A 297 -85.02 19.19 41.56
C ARG A 297 -83.92 18.97 40.51
N GLN A 298 -82.80 19.69 40.62
CA GLN A 298 -81.68 19.55 39.68
C GLN A 298 -81.10 18.13 39.71
N GLU A 299 -80.84 17.58 40.89
CA GLU A 299 -80.36 16.19 41.07
C GLU A 299 -81.34 15.17 40.46
N TRP A 300 -82.64 15.28 40.75
CA TRP A 300 -83.66 14.37 40.19
C TRP A 300 -83.75 14.46 38.67
N THR A 301 -83.78 15.66 38.10
CA THR A 301 -83.84 15.84 36.64
C THR A 301 -82.57 15.33 35.94
N ALA A 302 -81.37 15.60 36.48
CA ALA A 302 -80.11 15.13 35.93
C ALA A 302 -79.92 13.59 36.05
N ALA A 303 -80.40 13.00 37.15
CA ALA A 303 -80.39 11.55 37.32
C ALA A 303 -81.36 10.86 36.34
N ILE A 304 -82.58 11.40 36.15
CA ILE A 304 -83.55 10.88 35.17
C ILE A 304 -83.01 11.03 33.73
N GLN A 305 -82.39 12.16 33.38
CA GLN A 305 -81.71 12.33 32.09
C GLN A 305 -80.57 11.31 31.89
N THR A 306 -79.88 10.94 32.97
CA THR A 306 -78.83 9.92 32.94
C THR A 306 -79.39 8.50 32.76
N ALA A 307 -80.52 8.17 33.38
CA ALA A 307 -81.24 6.91 33.14
C ALA A 307 -81.68 6.77 31.67
N ILE A 308 -82.33 7.81 31.12
CA ILE A 308 -82.77 7.85 29.72
C ILE A 308 -81.58 7.72 28.76
N ARG A 309 -80.48 8.44 29.03
CA ARG A 309 -79.25 8.35 28.23
C ARG A 309 -78.62 6.95 28.28
N LEU A 310 -78.55 6.31 29.44
CA LEU A 310 -78.02 4.94 29.57
C LEU A 310 -78.83 3.95 28.73
N HIS A 311 -80.17 4.05 28.75
CA HIS A 311 -81.03 3.22 27.92
C HIS A 311 -80.79 3.46 26.41
N VAL A 312 -80.69 4.72 25.97
CA VAL A 312 -80.37 5.07 24.56
C VAL A 312 -78.97 4.60 24.15
N GLU A 313 -78.00 4.61 25.06
CA GLU A 313 -76.65 4.06 24.85
C GLU A 313 -76.59 2.52 24.97
N GLY A 314 -77.72 1.83 25.25
CA GLY A 314 -77.78 0.37 25.41
C GLY A 314 -77.11 -0.17 26.70
N LYS A 315 -76.94 0.67 27.71
CA LYS A 315 -76.15 0.40 28.92
C LYS A 315 -77.03 0.06 30.13
N SER A 316 -76.77 -1.10 30.74
CA SER A 316 -77.52 -1.59 31.90
C SER A 316 -77.16 -0.91 33.23
N SER A 317 -76.02 -0.23 33.32
CA SER A 317 -75.46 0.32 34.57
C SER A 317 -74.57 1.53 34.30
N LEU A 318 -74.69 2.57 35.16
CA LEU A 318 -73.79 3.72 35.13
C LEU A 318 -72.38 3.33 35.60
N HIS A 319 -72.29 2.59 36.71
CA HIS A 319 -71.00 2.31 37.34
C HIS A 319 -70.19 1.25 36.60
N ARG A 320 -70.82 0.31 35.87
CA ARG A 320 -70.11 -0.57 34.94
C ARG A 320 -69.46 0.20 33.80
N ASP A 321 -70.16 1.20 33.22
CA ASP A 321 -69.62 2.07 32.16
C ASP A 321 -68.49 2.98 32.69
N LEU A 322 -68.66 3.59 33.87
CA LEU A 322 -67.62 4.40 34.50
C LEU A 322 -66.37 3.58 34.88
N LYS A 323 -66.54 2.36 35.42
CA LYS A 323 -65.42 1.45 35.72
C LYS A 323 -64.67 1.06 34.45
N LEU A 324 -65.39 0.70 33.37
CA LEU A 324 -64.76 0.36 32.09
C LEU A 324 -63.94 1.53 31.55
N LYS A 325 -64.50 2.74 31.54
CA LYS A 325 -63.79 3.96 31.12
C LYS A 325 -62.56 4.27 31.98
N ARG A 326 -62.61 4.07 33.30
CA ARG A 326 -61.42 4.20 34.17
C ARG A 326 -60.32 3.20 33.80
N ARG A 327 -60.69 1.94 33.56
CA ARG A 327 -59.75 0.90 33.12
C ARG A 327 -59.13 1.21 31.76
N GLU A 328 -59.94 1.59 30.77
CA GLU A 328 -59.46 2.01 29.45
C GLU A 328 -58.46 3.17 29.54
N GLN A 329 -58.73 4.16 30.40
CA GLN A 329 -57.81 5.26 30.69
C GLN A 329 -56.52 4.78 31.36
N ARG A 330 -56.59 3.86 32.34
CA ARG A 330 -55.39 3.24 32.96
C ARG A 330 -54.54 2.50 31.92
N GLU A 331 -55.16 1.64 31.11
CA GLU A 331 -54.47 0.91 30.04
C GLU A 331 -53.88 1.86 28.98
N GLN A 332 -54.56 2.96 28.64
CA GLN A 332 -54.03 3.95 27.69
C GLN A 332 -52.86 4.74 28.29
N ARG A 333 -52.92 5.11 29.58
CA ARG A 333 -51.79 5.72 30.32
C ARG A 333 -50.58 4.78 30.33
N GLU A 334 -50.79 3.50 30.62
CA GLU A 334 -49.70 2.52 30.65
C GLU A 334 -49.09 2.28 29.27
N LYS A 335 -49.92 2.13 28.22
CA LYS A 335 -49.45 2.02 26.82
C LYS A 335 -48.61 3.25 26.42
N ARG A 336 -49.00 4.46 26.82
CA ARG A 336 -48.22 5.69 26.63
C ARG A 336 -46.91 5.72 27.43
N ARG A 337 -46.89 5.16 28.65
CA ARG A 337 -45.66 5.04 29.46
C ARG A 337 -44.67 4.07 28.81
N ARG A 338 -45.12 2.86 28.48
CA ARG A 338 -44.29 1.83 27.81
C ARG A 338 -43.71 2.34 26.49
N ALA A 339 -44.52 3.00 25.66
CA ALA A 339 -44.04 3.59 24.40
C ALA A 339 -42.93 4.64 24.62
N LYS A 340 -43.02 5.50 25.64
CA LYS A 340 -41.96 6.45 26.01
C LYS A 340 -40.70 5.76 26.57
N GLU A 341 -40.86 4.67 27.31
CA GLU A 341 -39.76 3.89 27.84
C GLU A 341 -39.01 3.16 26.70
N GLU A 342 -39.73 2.59 25.73
CA GLU A 342 -39.15 2.04 24.50
C GLU A 342 -38.46 3.12 23.64
N GLU A 343 -39.08 4.29 23.46
CA GLU A 343 -38.50 5.42 22.72
C GLU A 343 -37.18 5.89 23.38
N LEU A 344 -37.17 6.05 24.71
CA LEU A 344 -35.98 6.40 25.47
C LEU A 344 -34.89 5.33 25.39
N GLN A 345 -35.25 4.04 25.39
CA GLN A 345 -34.29 2.95 25.17
C GLN A 345 -33.69 2.99 23.76
N ARG A 346 -34.50 3.24 22.72
CA ARG A 346 -34.00 3.40 21.33
C ARG A 346 -33.07 4.60 21.20
N LEU A 347 -33.39 5.73 21.83
CA LEU A 347 -32.53 6.91 21.84
C LEU A 347 -31.19 6.66 22.54
N ARG A 348 -31.18 5.93 23.66
CA ARG A 348 -29.93 5.49 24.32
C ARG A 348 -29.10 4.58 23.44
N ALA A 349 -29.71 3.55 22.83
CA ALA A 349 -29.00 2.63 21.94
C ALA A 349 -28.37 3.35 20.74
N LEU A 350 -29.08 4.31 20.13
CA LEU A 350 -28.55 5.15 19.05
C LEU A 350 -27.41 6.07 19.51
N GLN A 351 -27.46 6.56 20.75
CA GLN A 351 -26.37 7.35 21.33
C GLN A 351 -25.14 6.48 21.63
N GLU A 352 -25.31 5.28 22.20
CA GLU A 352 -24.22 4.32 22.42
C GLU A 352 -23.57 3.89 21.09
N GLU A 353 -24.37 3.66 20.03
CA GLU A 353 -23.86 3.34 18.70
C GLU A 353 -23.06 4.51 18.09
N LYS A 354 -23.55 5.74 18.26
CA LYS A 354 -22.85 6.96 17.84
C LYS A 354 -21.52 7.15 18.59
N GLU A 355 -21.50 6.93 19.90
CA GLU A 355 -20.30 7.05 20.74
C GLU A 355 -19.26 5.98 20.36
N ARG A 356 -19.67 4.73 20.10
CA ARG A 356 -18.79 3.67 19.56
C ARG A 356 -18.18 4.07 18.21
N LYS A 357 -19.00 4.57 17.27
CA LYS A 357 -18.51 5.02 15.93
C LYS A 357 -17.58 6.22 16.01
N LEU A 358 -17.76 7.11 16.99
CA LEU A 358 -16.83 8.22 17.24
C LEU A 358 -15.49 7.71 17.79
N ALA A 359 -15.50 6.80 18.76
CA ALA A 359 -14.28 6.19 19.30
C ALA A 359 -13.50 5.38 18.25
N GLU A 360 -14.20 4.64 17.38
CA GLU A 360 -13.61 3.94 16.24
C GLU A 360 -12.97 4.92 15.24
N LEU A 361 -13.66 6.02 14.92
CA LEU A 361 -13.13 7.09 14.05
C LEU A 361 -11.90 7.79 14.65
N GLU A 362 -11.84 7.97 15.97
CA GLU A 362 -10.67 8.53 16.66
C GLU A 362 -9.49 7.55 16.65
N LEU A 363 -9.73 6.26 16.91
CA LEU A 363 -8.71 5.21 16.81
C LEU A 363 -8.12 5.11 15.40
N LEU A 364 -8.96 5.20 14.36
CA LEU A 364 -8.52 5.22 12.95
C LEU A 364 -7.68 6.46 12.61
N LYS A 365 -8.07 7.64 13.10
CA LYS A 365 -7.27 8.88 12.93
C LYS A 365 -5.92 8.79 13.62
N GLU A 366 -5.87 8.21 14.81
CA GLU A 366 -4.63 8.08 15.57
C GLU A 366 -3.69 7.04 14.94
N ALA A 367 -4.23 5.90 14.48
CA ALA A 367 -3.48 4.94 13.67
C ALA A 367 -2.94 5.55 12.37
N GLN A 368 -3.73 6.40 11.69
CA GLN A 368 -3.29 7.14 10.50
C GLN A 368 -2.13 8.10 10.81
N ARG A 369 -2.20 8.87 11.91
CA ARG A 369 -1.09 9.74 12.36
C ARG A 369 0.18 8.94 12.65
N GLN A 370 0.07 7.82 13.35
CA GLN A 370 1.20 6.96 13.69
C GLN A 370 1.84 6.35 12.44
N ALA A 371 1.03 5.86 11.49
CA ALA A 371 1.52 5.37 10.21
C ALA A 371 2.22 6.47 9.39
N GLN A 372 1.69 7.69 9.36
CA GLN A 372 2.32 8.82 8.68
C GLN A 372 3.65 9.21 9.34
N ALA A 373 3.71 9.31 10.67
CA ALA A 373 4.96 9.59 11.40
C ALA A 373 6.03 8.51 11.21
N LEU A 374 5.63 7.24 11.08
CA LEU A 374 6.54 6.13 10.74
C LEU A 374 7.09 6.25 9.31
N LEU A 375 6.26 6.63 8.34
CA LEU A 375 6.70 6.89 6.96
C LEU A 375 7.66 8.08 6.89
N GLU A 376 7.38 9.18 7.61
CA GLU A 376 8.25 10.35 7.68
C GLU A 376 9.61 10.01 8.33
N GLN A 377 9.63 9.19 9.39
CA GLN A 377 10.89 8.68 9.98
C GLN A 377 11.66 7.75 9.02
N ASP A 378 10.98 6.87 8.30
CA ASP A 378 11.64 5.96 7.36
C ASP A 378 12.20 6.70 6.13
N GLU A 379 11.48 7.69 5.60
CA GLU A 379 12.01 8.61 4.60
C GLU A 379 13.25 9.37 5.11
N GLN A 380 13.22 9.90 6.34
CA GLN A 380 14.39 10.57 6.93
C GLN A 380 15.59 9.61 7.04
N ARG A 381 15.37 8.36 7.47
CA ARG A 381 16.43 7.33 7.51
C ARG A 381 17.00 7.02 6.14
N ARG A 382 16.16 6.83 5.11
CA ARG A 382 16.61 6.59 3.73
C ARG A 382 17.41 7.78 3.19
N ARG A 383 16.97 9.01 3.45
CA ARG A 383 17.69 10.23 3.07
C ARG A 383 19.06 10.31 3.76
N GLN A 384 19.14 10.08 5.07
CA GLN A 384 20.39 10.03 5.82
C GLN A 384 21.33 8.92 5.33
N GLN A 385 20.81 7.74 5.00
CA GLN A 385 21.61 6.65 4.43
C GLN A 385 22.16 7.00 3.04
N HIS A 386 21.37 7.63 2.18
CA HIS A 386 21.85 8.13 0.89
C HIS A 386 22.91 9.23 1.04
N GLU A 387 22.71 10.16 1.97
CA GLU A 387 23.66 11.25 2.26
C GLU A 387 24.99 10.70 2.81
N GLN A 388 24.96 9.78 3.78
CA GLN A 388 26.14 9.09 4.28
C GLN A 388 26.85 8.28 3.19
N MET A 389 26.10 7.59 2.33
CA MET A 389 26.65 6.84 1.20
C MET A 389 27.33 7.77 0.19
N GLN A 390 26.71 8.91 -0.13
CA GLN A 390 27.28 9.91 -1.03
C GLN A 390 28.56 10.52 -0.44
N GLN A 391 28.54 10.97 0.81
CA GLN A 391 29.74 11.48 1.50
C GLN A 391 30.87 10.44 1.53
N THR A 392 30.55 9.16 1.76
CA THR A 392 31.53 8.06 1.71
C THR A 392 32.14 7.89 0.31
N LEU A 393 31.31 7.97 -0.74
CA LEU A 393 31.77 7.89 -2.13
C LEU A 393 32.59 9.11 -2.57
N GLU A 394 32.24 10.32 -2.09
CA GLU A 394 33.00 11.55 -2.34
C GLU A 394 34.39 11.49 -1.68
N VAL A 395 34.50 10.95 -0.47
CA VAL A 395 35.80 10.70 0.18
C VAL A 395 36.60 9.66 -0.60
N GLN A 396 36.01 8.52 -0.97
CA GLN A 396 36.71 7.49 -1.75
C GLN A 396 37.15 7.96 -3.14
N LEU A 397 36.34 8.80 -3.81
CA LEU A 397 36.71 9.43 -5.08
C LEU A 397 37.94 10.32 -4.89
N ARG A 398 37.93 11.16 -3.86
CA ARG A 398 39.03 12.07 -3.53
C ARG A 398 40.31 11.32 -3.15
N GLU A 399 40.24 10.29 -2.33
CA GLU A 399 41.38 9.42 -1.99
C GLU A 399 41.96 8.76 -3.26
N ALA A 400 41.11 8.31 -4.18
CA ALA A 400 41.54 7.76 -5.46
C ALA A 400 42.15 8.81 -6.41
N GLU A 401 41.68 10.06 -6.39
CA GLU A 401 42.27 11.18 -7.14
C GLU A 401 43.63 11.60 -6.57
N GLU A 402 43.75 11.75 -5.24
CA GLU A 402 45.01 12.07 -4.56
C GLU A 402 46.05 10.95 -4.76
N ALA A 403 45.63 9.67 -4.71
CA ALA A 403 46.49 8.52 -5.03
C ALA A 403 46.93 8.50 -6.51
N ARG A 404 46.04 8.83 -7.45
CA ARG A 404 46.38 8.95 -8.88
C ARG A 404 47.38 10.09 -9.13
N ALA A 405 47.17 11.25 -8.50
CA ALA A 405 48.07 12.40 -8.63
C ALA A 405 49.47 12.08 -8.05
N SER A 406 49.53 11.39 -6.91
CA SER A 406 50.78 10.90 -6.30
C SER A 406 51.53 9.95 -7.25
N MET A 407 50.85 8.94 -7.80
CA MET A 407 51.46 7.98 -8.72
C MET A 407 51.86 8.61 -10.07
N GLN A 408 51.12 9.62 -10.55
CA GLN A 408 51.53 10.42 -11.72
C GLN A 408 52.81 11.23 -11.44
N ALA A 409 52.97 11.80 -10.24
CA ALA A 409 54.18 12.51 -9.86
C ALA A 409 55.40 11.57 -9.73
N GLU A 410 55.21 10.36 -9.18
CA GLU A 410 56.26 9.33 -9.14
C GLU A 410 56.67 8.86 -10.54
N MET A 411 55.69 8.60 -11.43
CA MET A 411 55.95 8.25 -12.82
C MET A 411 56.73 9.35 -13.56
N ALA A 412 56.34 10.62 -13.40
CA ALA A 412 57.06 11.75 -14.01
C ALA A 412 58.50 11.89 -13.49
N LEU A 413 58.76 11.59 -12.21
CA LEU A 413 60.11 11.52 -11.66
C LEU A 413 60.92 10.37 -12.30
N LYS A 414 60.32 9.19 -12.48
CA LYS A 414 60.98 8.04 -13.12
C LYS A 414 61.26 8.27 -14.60
N GLU A 415 60.36 8.93 -15.33
CA GLU A 415 60.60 9.36 -16.71
C GLU A 415 61.74 10.38 -16.80
N ALA A 416 61.80 11.35 -15.89
CA ALA A 416 62.90 12.32 -15.83
C ALA A 416 64.26 11.70 -15.47
N GLU A 417 64.29 10.67 -14.63
CA GLU A 417 65.49 9.84 -14.38
C GLU A 417 65.92 9.08 -15.63
N ALA A 418 64.98 8.42 -16.31
CA ALA A 418 65.25 7.68 -17.54
C ALA A 418 65.71 8.59 -18.70
N GLU A 419 65.16 9.80 -18.83
CA GLU A 419 65.60 10.78 -19.83
C GLU A 419 67.06 11.23 -19.59
N ARG A 420 67.46 11.42 -18.33
CA ARG A 420 68.86 11.70 -17.96
C ARG A 420 69.79 10.54 -18.31
N GLN A 421 69.38 9.30 -18.02
CA GLN A 421 70.15 8.11 -18.40
C GLN A 421 70.29 7.98 -19.93
N ARG A 422 69.19 8.19 -20.69
CA ARG A 422 69.21 8.19 -22.16
C ARG A 422 70.07 9.29 -22.76
N LYS A 423 70.18 10.47 -22.13
CA LYS A 423 71.14 11.49 -22.54
C LYS A 423 72.58 11.04 -22.29
N ARG A 424 72.87 10.49 -21.12
CA ARG A 424 74.21 9.99 -20.78
C ARG A 424 74.67 8.84 -21.68
N ILE A 425 73.77 7.97 -22.11
CA ILE A 425 74.07 6.90 -23.08
C ILE A 425 74.48 7.52 -24.44
N ARG A 426 73.69 8.46 -24.97
CA ARG A 426 74.01 9.17 -26.23
C ARG A 426 75.34 9.93 -26.19
N GLU A 427 75.67 10.57 -25.07
CA GLU A 427 76.99 11.21 -24.86
C GLU A 427 78.17 10.22 -24.95
N LEU A 428 77.97 8.97 -24.51
CA LEU A 428 78.98 7.92 -24.55
C LEU A 428 79.06 7.27 -25.94
N GLU A 429 77.91 7.09 -26.62
CA GLU A 429 77.84 6.62 -28.00
C GLU A 429 78.53 7.59 -28.97
N GLU A 430 78.29 8.90 -28.85
CA GLU A 430 79.01 9.92 -29.62
C GLU A 430 80.52 9.93 -29.33
N MET A 431 80.93 9.67 -28.09
CA MET A 431 82.34 9.59 -27.72
C MET A 431 83.01 8.34 -28.31
N GLN A 432 82.32 7.20 -28.30
CA GLN A 432 82.79 5.97 -28.93
C GLN A 432 82.94 6.16 -30.44
N GLN A 433 81.95 6.73 -31.12
CA GLN A 433 82.02 6.94 -32.57
C GLN A 433 83.23 7.80 -32.96
N ARG A 434 83.51 8.89 -32.24
CA ARG A 434 84.69 9.74 -32.49
C ARG A 434 86.03 9.02 -32.26
N LEU A 435 86.07 8.06 -31.33
CA LEU A 435 87.25 7.21 -31.10
C LEU A 435 87.43 6.17 -32.21
N GLU A 436 86.34 5.59 -32.72
CA GLU A 436 86.37 4.67 -33.87
C GLU A 436 86.77 5.38 -35.16
N GLU A 437 86.27 6.60 -35.40
CA GLU A 437 86.68 7.45 -36.54
C GLU A 437 88.18 7.80 -36.46
N ALA A 438 88.69 8.19 -35.29
CA ALA A 438 90.11 8.46 -35.09
C ALA A 438 90.99 7.21 -35.32
N LEU A 439 90.56 6.04 -34.84
CA LEU A 439 91.25 4.76 -35.05
C LEU A 439 91.29 4.38 -36.53
N GLN A 440 90.21 4.61 -37.29
CA GLN A 440 90.18 4.35 -38.74
C GLN A 440 91.15 5.27 -39.51
N VAL A 441 91.28 6.53 -39.11
CA VAL A 441 92.27 7.47 -39.70
C VAL A 441 93.70 6.97 -39.46
N GLU A 442 94.02 6.50 -38.26
CA GLU A 442 95.38 6.02 -37.94
C GLU A 442 95.70 4.66 -38.62
N ILE A 443 94.72 3.75 -38.71
CA ILE A 443 94.85 2.51 -39.51
C ILE A 443 95.13 2.84 -40.97
N LYS A 444 94.42 3.82 -41.56
CA LYS A 444 94.64 4.23 -42.95
C LYS A 444 96.03 4.83 -43.14
N ALA A 445 96.47 5.73 -42.26
CA ALA A 445 97.80 6.32 -42.31
C ALA A 445 98.93 5.27 -42.27
N ARG A 446 98.76 4.20 -41.47
CA ARG A 446 99.68 3.04 -41.46
C ARG A 446 99.70 2.28 -42.79
N GLN A 447 98.53 2.04 -43.39
CA GLN A 447 98.45 1.34 -44.68
C GLN A 447 99.09 2.15 -45.82
N ASP A 448 98.90 3.48 -45.83
CA ASP A 448 99.54 4.38 -46.79
C ASP A 448 101.08 4.41 -46.60
N GLU A 449 101.60 4.36 -45.37
CA GLU A 449 103.04 4.26 -45.08
C GLU A 449 103.66 2.92 -45.54
N GLU A 450 102.97 1.79 -45.29
CA GLU A 450 103.42 0.45 -45.70
C GLU A 450 103.42 0.29 -47.23
N ALA A 451 102.39 0.82 -47.91
CA ALA A 451 102.34 0.86 -49.37
C ALA A 451 103.51 1.68 -49.97
N PHE A 452 103.88 2.79 -49.34
CA PHE A 452 105.02 3.60 -49.79
C PHE A 452 106.36 2.87 -49.65
N ARG A 453 106.58 2.15 -48.54
CA ARG A 453 107.77 1.28 -48.37
C ARG A 453 107.81 0.16 -49.41
N TYR A 454 106.68 -0.48 -49.70
CA TYR A 454 106.63 -1.57 -50.69
C TYR A 454 106.96 -1.08 -52.10
N ALA A 455 106.46 0.10 -52.49
CA ALA A 455 106.81 0.73 -53.77
C ALA A 455 108.30 1.10 -53.85
N GLN A 456 108.88 1.64 -52.78
CA GLN A 456 110.31 1.97 -52.71
C GLN A 456 111.20 0.73 -52.83
N ALA A 457 110.85 -0.37 -52.16
CA ALA A 457 111.60 -1.62 -52.24
C ALA A 457 111.60 -2.19 -53.67
N ARG A 458 110.45 -2.18 -54.36
CA ARG A 458 110.34 -2.70 -55.72
C ARG A 458 111.21 -1.93 -56.72
N LEU A 459 111.26 -0.59 -56.60
CA LEU A 459 112.11 0.26 -57.42
C LEU A 459 113.61 -0.03 -57.22
N LEU A 460 114.04 -0.32 -55.99
CA LEU A 460 115.45 -0.70 -55.73
C LEU A 460 115.82 -2.01 -56.43
N THR A 461 114.96 -3.03 -56.38
CA THR A 461 115.20 -4.29 -57.11
C THR A 461 115.19 -4.09 -58.62
N GLU A 462 114.27 -3.26 -59.14
CA GLU A 462 114.23 -2.90 -60.57
C GLU A 462 115.49 -2.16 -61.04
N GLU A 463 116.25 -1.47 -60.18
CA GLU A 463 117.53 -0.84 -60.54
C GLU A 463 118.73 -1.80 -60.37
N GLU A 464 118.75 -2.67 -59.36
CA GLU A 464 119.81 -3.68 -59.20
C GLU A 464 119.90 -4.64 -60.40
N ASP A 465 118.77 -5.10 -60.92
CA ASP A 465 118.77 -6.03 -62.05
C ASP A 465 119.13 -5.35 -63.39
N LYS A 466 118.86 -4.04 -63.53
CA LYS A 466 119.42 -3.23 -64.63
C LYS A 466 120.94 -3.13 -64.53
N MET A 467 121.47 -2.89 -63.33
CA MET A 467 122.92 -2.80 -63.10
C MET A 467 123.65 -4.11 -63.44
N LYS A 468 123.13 -5.26 -62.98
CA LYS A 468 123.66 -6.60 -63.34
C LYS A 468 123.67 -6.81 -64.86
N SER A 469 122.57 -6.45 -65.53
CA SER A 469 122.42 -6.59 -66.99
C SER A 469 123.43 -5.74 -67.77
N LEU A 470 123.73 -4.53 -67.29
CA LEU A 470 124.72 -3.63 -67.91
C LEU A 470 126.16 -4.11 -67.69
N MET A 471 126.49 -4.63 -66.50
CA MET A 471 127.84 -5.17 -66.23
C MET A 471 128.17 -6.39 -67.10
N ALA A 472 127.24 -7.34 -67.23
CA ALA A 472 127.44 -8.52 -68.07
C ALA A 472 127.67 -8.15 -69.55
N LEU A 473 126.91 -7.16 -70.07
CA LEU A 473 127.07 -6.66 -71.44
C LEU A 473 128.40 -5.91 -71.65
N GLN A 474 128.99 -5.34 -70.59
CA GLN A 474 130.30 -4.69 -70.66
C GLN A 474 131.44 -5.73 -70.72
N GLU A 475 131.40 -6.77 -69.88
CA GLU A 475 132.39 -7.87 -69.90
C GLU A 475 132.43 -8.56 -71.27
N GLU A 476 131.26 -8.84 -71.86
CA GLU A 476 131.14 -9.46 -73.20
C GLU A 476 131.75 -8.59 -74.32
N GLN A 477 131.65 -7.26 -74.20
CA GLN A 477 132.29 -6.33 -75.15
C GLN A 477 133.82 -6.25 -74.98
N GLU A 478 134.33 -6.30 -73.73
CA GLU A 478 135.76 -6.25 -73.46
C GLU A 478 136.50 -7.52 -73.95
N GLU A 479 135.90 -8.72 -73.81
CA GLU A 479 136.42 -9.94 -74.42
C GLU A 479 136.49 -9.84 -75.96
N TYR A 480 135.45 -9.30 -76.60
CA TYR A 480 135.38 -9.18 -78.05
C TYR A 480 136.47 -8.24 -78.60
N ILE A 481 136.72 -7.12 -77.91
CA ILE A 481 137.79 -6.17 -78.23
C ILE A 481 139.17 -6.83 -78.07
N LEU A 482 139.41 -7.54 -76.98
CA LEU A 482 140.67 -8.26 -76.74
C LEU A 482 140.96 -9.32 -77.82
N LYS A 483 139.93 -10.05 -78.26
CA LYS A 483 140.05 -11.05 -79.32
C LYS A 483 140.42 -10.42 -80.66
N THR A 484 139.70 -9.38 -81.06
CA THR A 484 139.95 -8.63 -82.31
C THR A 484 141.34 -7.98 -82.34
N GLN A 485 141.89 -7.57 -81.19
CA GLN A 485 143.24 -7.02 -81.12
C GLN A 485 144.35 -8.05 -81.37
N ARG A 486 144.17 -9.33 -80.98
CA ARG A 486 145.17 -10.39 -81.20
C ARG A 486 145.29 -10.76 -82.67
N GLU A 487 144.16 -11.03 -83.33
CA GLU A 487 144.10 -11.33 -84.77
C GLU A 487 144.77 -10.21 -85.62
N LYS A 488 144.57 -8.94 -85.20
CA LYS A 488 145.20 -7.76 -85.81
C LYS A 488 146.72 -7.67 -85.57
N GLN A 489 147.26 -8.23 -84.49
CA GLN A 489 148.71 -8.27 -84.24
C GLN A 489 149.39 -9.35 -85.09
N GLU A 490 148.79 -10.54 -85.21
CA GLU A 490 149.33 -11.66 -85.99
C GLU A 490 149.44 -11.30 -87.48
N LEU A 491 148.37 -10.77 -88.07
CA LEU A 491 148.37 -10.25 -89.45
C LEU A 491 149.42 -9.16 -89.69
N LYS A 492 149.74 -8.37 -88.65
CA LYS A 492 150.74 -7.29 -88.76
C LYS A 492 152.17 -7.82 -88.78
N GLN A 493 152.48 -8.85 -87.98
CA GLN A 493 153.79 -9.52 -88.01
C GLN A 493 154.02 -10.24 -89.34
N GLU A 494 152.98 -10.88 -89.90
CA GLU A 494 153.07 -11.55 -91.19
C GLU A 494 153.34 -10.56 -92.35
N MET A 495 152.70 -9.38 -92.32
CA MET A 495 152.99 -8.25 -93.21
C MET A 495 154.44 -7.76 -93.08
N GLU A 496 154.95 -7.63 -91.85
CA GLU A 496 156.28 -7.06 -91.60
C GLU A 496 157.41 -7.99 -92.08
N MET A 497 157.24 -9.31 -91.95
CA MET A 497 158.18 -10.27 -92.55
C MET A 497 158.18 -10.22 -94.08
N LYS A 498 157.00 -10.10 -94.72
CA LYS A 498 156.88 -9.96 -96.18
C LYS A 498 157.50 -8.66 -96.69
N SER A 499 157.43 -7.57 -95.92
CA SER A 499 158.08 -6.29 -96.25
C SER A 499 159.61 -6.41 -96.27
N ARG A 500 160.22 -7.00 -95.23
CA ARG A 500 161.68 -7.13 -95.10
C ARG A 500 162.28 -7.98 -96.24
N ALA A 501 161.58 -9.03 -96.67
CA ALA A 501 161.98 -9.84 -97.83
C ALA A 501 161.98 -9.05 -99.16
N LEU A 502 161.13 -8.01 -99.28
CA LEU A 502 160.96 -7.20 -100.49
C LEU A 502 161.96 -6.04 -100.56
N GLU A 503 162.40 -5.52 -99.41
CA GLU A 503 163.50 -4.55 -99.31
C GLU A 503 164.87 -5.20 -99.60
N GLU A 504 165.10 -6.43 -99.13
CA GLU A 504 166.32 -7.20 -99.42
C GLU A 504 166.51 -7.42 -100.93
N ALA A 505 165.41 -7.67 -101.66
CA ALA A 505 165.39 -7.76 -103.12
C ALA A 505 165.61 -6.41 -103.82
N HIS A 506 165.15 -5.29 -103.24
CA HIS A 506 165.45 -3.95 -103.75
C HIS A 506 166.93 -3.60 -103.65
N ARG A 507 167.59 -3.99 -102.55
CA ARG A 507 169.03 -3.73 -102.34
C ARG A 507 169.88 -4.38 -103.44
N GLN A 508 169.54 -5.59 -103.87
CA GLN A 508 170.19 -6.28 -104.99
C GLN A 508 169.94 -5.59 -106.34
N LEU A 509 168.78 -4.94 -106.52
CA LEU A 509 168.41 -4.24 -107.77
C LEU A 509 169.15 -2.91 -107.95
N GLU A 510 169.41 -2.18 -106.87
CA GLU A 510 170.18 -0.93 -106.89
C GLU A 510 171.68 -1.19 -107.17
N GLU A 511 172.24 -2.29 -106.66
CA GLU A 511 173.62 -2.72 -106.91
C GLU A 511 173.87 -3.05 -108.39
N VAL A 512 172.85 -3.56 -109.10
CA VAL A 512 172.87 -3.72 -110.57
C VAL A 512 172.79 -2.36 -111.30
N ARG A 513 172.00 -1.40 -110.79
CA ARG A 513 171.94 -0.03 -111.36
C ARG A 513 173.28 0.70 -111.23
N ALA A 514 173.96 0.57 -110.09
CA ALA A 514 175.28 1.14 -109.85
C ALA A 514 176.34 0.64 -110.84
N ASN A 515 176.22 -0.61 -111.31
CA ASN A 515 177.08 -1.16 -112.35
C ASN A 515 176.66 -0.72 -113.75
N ARG A 516 175.35 -0.68 -114.06
CA ARG A 516 174.86 -0.16 -115.35
C ARG A 516 175.29 1.29 -115.59
N HIS A 517 175.25 2.16 -114.58
CA HIS A 517 175.60 3.57 -114.79
C HIS A 517 177.11 3.84 -115.00
N LYS A 518 177.99 2.91 -114.59
CA LYS A 518 179.40 2.91 -115.02
C LYS A 518 179.58 2.49 -116.49
N VAL A 519 178.69 1.63 -116.99
CA VAL A 519 178.61 1.27 -118.41
C VAL A 519 177.88 2.33 -119.24
N ASP A 520 177.03 3.16 -118.61
CA ASP A 520 176.41 4.36 -119.21
C ASP A 520 177.39 5.55 -119.36
N GLN A 521 178.51 5.23 -120.00
CA GLN A 521 179.02 5.91 -121.19
C GLN A 521 179.94 7.13 -120.96
N ASP A 522 181.27 7.01 -121.00
CA ASP A 522 182.17 6.07 -121.73
C ASP A 522 181.94 6.00 -123.26
N VAL A 523 180.69 5.93 -123.75
CA VAL A 523 180.36 6.32 -125.12
C VAL A 523 180.40 7.85 -125.29
N VAL A 524 180.29 8.67 -124.23
CA VAL A 524 180.60 10.11 -124.33
C VAL A 524 182.10 10.32 -124.60
N ALA A 525 182.98 9.63 -123.87
CA ALA A 525 184.42 9.59 -124.18
C ALA A 525 184.70 9.01 -125.59
N ALA A 526 183.82 8.14 -126.08
CA ALA A 526 183.84 7.59 -127.43
C ALA A 526 182.93 8.30 -128.45
N GLN A 527 182.37 9.48 -128.19
CA GLN A 527 181.73 10.33 -129.21
C GLN A 527 182.69 11.39 -129.80
N ARG A 528 183.98 11.20 -129.50
CA ARG A 528 185.12 11.39 -130.42
C ARG A 528 185.55 12.85 -130.59
N LYS A 529 186.85 13.15 -130.72
CA LYS A 529 187.84 12.66 -131.72
C LYS A 529 187.41 12.84 -133.19
N LEU A 530 186.14 13.16 -133.47
CA LEU A 530 185.55 13.23 -134.81
C LEU A 530 184.63 14.46 -134.86
N ARG A 531 184.97 15.52 -135.59
CA ARG A 531 186.21 15.77 -136.33
C ARG A 531 186.48 17.27 -136.24
N GLN A 532 187.69 17.78 -136.11
CA GLN A 532 188.78 17.77 -137.12
C GLN A 532 188.35 18.21 -138.53
N ALA A 533 187.06 18.52 -138.75
CA ALA A 533 186.67 19.54 -139.68
C ALA A 533 187.02 20.87 -138.95
N SER A 534 187.78 21.80 -139.53
CA SER A 534 187.59 22.36 -140.87
C SER A 534 186.18 22.95 -140.96
N THR A 535 186.00 24.26 -141.02
CA THR A 535 187.00 25.31 -141.28
C THR A 535 186.35 26.65 -140.92
N ASN A 536 187.09 27.74 -141.11
CA ASN A 536 186.51 29.03 -141.51
C ASN A 536 185.71 29.75 -140.40
N VAL A 537 186.19 30.94 -139.99
CA VAL A 537 185.65 32.25 -140.47
C VAL A 537 184.45 32.63 -139.58
N LYS A 538 184.41 33.82 -138.96
CA LYS A 538 184.27 35.15 -139.59
C LYS A 538 183.05 35.15 -140.53
N HIS A 539 182.44 36.31 -140.79
CA HIS A 539 181.15 36.38 -141.49
C HIS A 539 180.01 35.64 -140.75
N TRP A 540 178.95 36.35 -140.35
CA TRP A 540 177.84 36.83 -141.18
C TRP A 540 176.85 35.71 -141.55
N ASN A 541 175.54 35.92 -141.41
CA ASN A 541 174.80 37.11 -140.95
C ASN A 541 174.19 36.87 -139.56
N VAL A 542 174.12 37.81 -138.60
CA VAL A 542 173.44 39.15 -138.64
C VAL A 542 171.93 38.99 -138.86
N GLN A 543 171.12 39.65 -138.03
CA GLN A 543 169.72 39.27 -137.76
C GLN A 543 169.55 37.81 -137.24
N MET A 544 170.66 37.11 -137.00
CA MET A 544 170.79 35.81 -136.34
C MET A 544 172.17 35.77 -135.65
N ASN A 545 172.25 36.26 -134.40
CA ASN A 545 173.47 36.39 -133.57
C ASN A 545 173.10 37.08 -132.23
N ARG A 546 173.81 36.94 -131.10
CA ARG A 546 174.75 35.90 -130.60
C ARG A 546 175.04 36.20 -129.11
N LEU A 547 175.81 35.32 -128.45
CA LEU A 547 176.37 35.42 -127.09
C LEU A 547 175.33 35.19 -125.96
N MET A 548 175.45 34.29 -124.98
CA MET A 548 176.54 33.48 -124.34
C MET A 548 176.94 33.99 -122.96
N HIS A 549 176.66 33.16 -121.92
CA HIS A 549 177.54 32.93 -120.76
C HIS A 549 177.83 34.15 -119.84
N PRO A 550 178.66 34.05 -118.77
CA PRO A 550 179.27 32.86 -118.15
C PRO A 550 178.95 32.67 -116.64
N ILE A 551 179.40 31.51 -116.11
CA ILE A 551 179.96 31.25 -114.77
C ILE A 551 179.45 32.14 -113.60
N GLY A 552 178.71 31.54 -112.67
CA GLY A 552 178.43 32.09 -111.33
C GLY A 552 178.18 30.95 -110.31
N PRO A 553 178.67 31.03 -109.06
CA PRO A 553 178.55 29.95 -108.07
C PRO A 553 177.37 30.10 -107.08
N GLY A 554 176.78 28.96 -106.69
CA GLY A 554 176.12 28.74 -105.39
C GLY A 554 174.59 28.92 -105.30
N GLY A 555 173.96 28.25 -104.32
CA GLY A 555 172.67 28.66 -103.73
C GLY A 555 171.43 27.75 -103.88
N ILE A 556 171.19 26.86 -102.90
CA ILE A 556 169.91 26.45 -102.25
C ILE A 556 168.53 26.60 -102.99
N SER A 557 167.67 25.55 -102.94
CA SER A 557 166.22 25.58 -102.56
C SER A 557 165.10 25.07 -103.51
N HIS A 558 164.20 24.24 -102.94
CA HIS A 558 162.71 24.06 -103.07
C HIS A 558 161.86 23.90 -104.39
N PHE A 559 161.01 22.84 -104.37
CA PHE A 559 159.53 22.70 -104.63
C PHE A 559 158.81 22.61 -106.03
N PHE A 560 157.91 21.59 -106.11
CA PHE A 560 156.44 21.59 -106.50
C PHE A 560 155.85 21.15 -107.89
N LYS A 561 154.78 20.31 -107.82
CA LYS A 561 153.54 20.17 -108.70
C LYS A 561 153.63 19.56 -110.13
N ALA A 562 152.61 18.97 -110.81
CA ALA A 562 151.24 18.44 -110.46
C ALA A 562 150.52 17.62 -111.62
N PHE A 563 149.32 17.02 -111.34
CA PHE A 563 148.20 16.54 -112.25
C PHE A 563 148.43 15.28 -113.16
N LEU A 564 147.47 14.48 -113.72
CA LEU A 564 146.05 14.66 -114.19
C LEU A 564 145.24 13.32 -114.47
N ALA A 565 143.87 13.32 -114.52
CA ALA A 565 142.86 12.38 -115.20
C ALA A 565 142.60 10.88 -114.71
N HIS A 566 141.46 10.15 -114.92
CA HIS A 566 139.97 10.39 -115.16
C HIS A 566 139.07 9.06 -115.13
N VAL A 567 137.69 9.10 -115.20
CA VAL A 567 136.63 8.01 -115.50
C VAL A 567 135.98 7.17 -114.31
N ILE A 568 134.78 6.46 -114.31
CA ILE A 568 133.29 6.74 -114.60
C ILE A 568 132.27 5.57 -114.18
N HIS A 569 130.92 5.81 -114.06
CA HIS A 569 129.68 4.88 -114.03
C HIS A 569 129.40 3.88 -112.83
N ALA A 570 128.29 3.06 -112.64
CA ALA A 570 126.77 3.06 -112.77
C ALA A 570 126.17 1.62 -112.38
N GLY A 571 124.88 1.20 -112.10
CA GLY A 571 123.53 1.72 -111.65
C GLY A 571 122.24 0.88 -112.09
N SER A 572 121.22 0.48 -111.23
CA SER A 572 119.72 0.19 -111.51
C SER A 572 118.81 -0.86 -110.67
N VAL A 573 117.71 -0.41 -109.98
CA VAL A 573 116.20 -0.74 -109.82
C VAL A 573 115.42 -2.15 -109.63
N TRP A 574 114.29 -2.24 -108.79
CA TRP A 574 112.90 -2.95 -108.87
C TRP A 574 112.17 -3.82 -107.70
N CYS A 575 110.84 -3.59 -107.42
CA CYS A 575 109.53 -4.24 -106.91
C CYS A 575 109.09 -5.50 -105.97
N CYS A 576 107.91 -5.35 -105.23
CA CYS A 576 106.60 -6.17 -105.05
C CYS A 576 106.13 -7.33 -104.02
N ALA A 577 104.94 -7.15 -103.31
CA ALA A 577 103.66 -7.97 -102.98
C ALA A 577 103.40 -9.25 -102.01
N GLY A 578 102.19 -9.41 -101.33
CA GLY A 578 101.60 -10.65 -100.62
C GLY A 578 100.37 -10.54 -99.57
N CYS A 579 99.53 -11.61 -99.21
CA CYS A 579 98.34 -11.68 -98.19
C CYS A 579 97.77 -13.17 -97.89
N PRO A 580 96.58 -13.64 -97.26
CA PRO A 580 95.40 -13.21 -96.36
C PRO A 580 94.74 -14.27 -95.30
N TRP A 581 93.45 -14.11 -94.78
CA TRP A 581 92.40 -15.09 -94.13
C TRP A 581 92.26 -15.39 -92.55
N LEU A 582 91.21 -16.00 -91.82
CA LEU A 582 89.68 -16.29 -91.83
C LEU A 582 88.99 -16.95 -90.49
N LEU A 583 87.63 -16.80 -90.24
CA LEU A 583 86.49 -17.68 -89.64
C LEU A 583 86.05 -18.06 -88.11
N THR A 584 84.75 -17.74 -87.71
CA THR A 584 83.54 -18.39 -86.97
C THR A 584 83.28 -19.06 -85.52
N CYS A 585 82.23 -18.57 -84.76
CA CYS A 585 80.93 -19.16 -84.17
C CYS A 585 80.69 -20.17 -82.93
N TRP A 586 79.71 -19.92 -81.96
CA TRP A 586 78.63 -20.83 -81.33
C TRP A 586 77.70 -20.27 -80.15
N SER A 587 76.87 -21.07 -79.39
CA SER A 587 75.55 -20.66 -78.72
C SER A 587 74.94 -21.41 -77.45
N TYR A 588 73.96 -20.79 -76.70
CA TYR A 588 72.66 -21.30 -76.08
C TYR A 588 72.37 -21.76 -74.58
N LYS A 589 71.33 -21.13 -73.90
CA LYS A 589 70.28 -21.59 -72.88
C LYS A 589 70.59 -22.18 -71.44
N SER A 590 69.68 -22.43 -70.44
CA SER A 590 68.45 -21.76 -69.82
C SER A 590 67.72 -22.58 -68.66
N ARG A 591 66.85 -21.93 -67.81
CA ARG A 591 65.61 -22.38 -67.02
C ARG A 591 65.58 -22.78 -65.49
N GLN A 592 64.51 -22.30 -64.77
CA GLN A 592 63.64 -22.95 -63.71
C GLN A 592 64.12 -23.21 -62.24
N THR A 593 63.30 -23.35 -61.14
CA THR A 593 61.95 -22.84 -60.67
C THR A 593 61.63 -23.12 -59.15
N GLU A 594 60.65 -22.39 -58.56
CA GLU A 594 59.63 -22.79 -57.52
C GLU A 594 59.82 -22.74 -55.96
N THR A 595 58.66 -22.82 -55.26
CA THR A 595 58.26 -22.48 -53.86
C THR A 595 57.81 -23.76 -53.07
N PRO A 596 57.17 -23.84 -51.84
CA PRO A 596 56.29 -22.88 -51.13
C PRO A 596 56.18 -22.90 -49.57
N THR A 597 55.12 -22.24 -49.08
CA THR A 597 54.49 -22.18 -47.72
C THR A 597 54.03 -23.53 -47.16
N GLY A 598 53.60 -23.68 -45.89
CA GLY A 598 53.44 -22.72 -44.77
C GLY A 598 52.26 -23.11 -43.85
N SER A 599 51.84 -22.19 -42.98
CA SER A 599 50.71 -22.24 -42.01
C SER A 599 50.66 -23.43 -41.04
#